data_AF-A0A970W212-F1
#
_entry.id   AF-A0A970W212-F1
#
_cell.length_a   1.000
_cell.length_b   1.000
_cell.length_c   1.000
_cell.angle_alpha   90.00
_cell.angle_beta   90.00
_cell.angle_gamma   90.00
#
_symmetry.space_group_name_H-M   'P 1'
#
loop_
_entity.id
_entity.type
_entity.pdbx_description
1 polymer ?
#
loop_
_entity_poly.entity_id
_entity_poly.type
_entity_poly.pdbx_seq_one_letter_code
_entity_poly.pdbx_strand_id
1 'polypeptide(L)'
;MTLARLQWRDIAKLLEEYLRPDRFNRELQVFLDHGYREEDAETMLAGLLGHYVVEAAGLEAALGSPSHLAPDDLRDLAAFLSGLAIDPALADQLTPERRELYCKFVDHVCPVFARVGQAMASVLQAYVTGDYDLAQDPNQLLDEADRLAARDADRAKGLIAQVGAMCLRGRRVWWGWPYEVMTPVRSWLQTVVGFVESVTQDNTRALQNAFVERRRWTKEAEFLNLLRASLASGAVSLAQIQFRRPNEQMPTGIDELIFALFAGEDALTDQLIALFATFREQAIPHLIELMCDRRLWRADAIGGGWVPIHAVDVLGQLRATEAVEPLLRILIETDPEDILYDHILAALERIGQPALPCILDVMAFSRNSRFKLALAPVLGAVGRGSPAACDALEVLYLELDKNADPGLVVLGLIALQDKRTVPLLKAMLQDRRLSFIDRSEISEALAEIQDCAADA
;
A
#
# COMPACT_ATOMS: atom_id res chain seq x y z
N MET A 1 -24.35 31.43 18.32
CA MET A 1 -23.88 30.42 19.30
C MET A 1 -22.59 29.84 18.76
N THR A 2 -21.47 30.16 19.40
CA THR A 2 -20.16 29.57 19.09
C THR A 2 -20.27 28.07 19.41
N LEU A 3 -20.30 27.21 18.38
CA LEU A 3 -20.24 25.76 18.58
C LEU A 3 -19.02 25.47 19.47
N ALA A 4 -19.23 24.85 20.63
CA ALA A 4 -18.14 24.47 21.53
C ALA A 4 -17.11 23.66 20.73
N ARG A 5 -15.83 23.99 20.92
CA ARG A 5 -14.73 23.30 20.24
C ARG A 5 -14.76 21.83 20.67
N LEU A 6 -14.99 20.93 19.73
CA LEU A 6 -14.93 19.48 19.95
C LEU A 6 -13.54 19.12 20.48
N GLN A 7 -13.46 18.46 21.63
CA GLN A 7 -12.18 17.94 22.13
C GLN A 7 -12.01 16.48 21.75
N TRP A 8 -10.75 16.02 21.67
CA TRP A 8 -10.46 14.61 21.39
C TRP A 8 -11.17 13.67 22.39
N ARG A 9 -11.32 14.08 23.66
CA ARG A 9 -12.02 13.31 24.70
C ARG A 9 -13.51 13.13 24.37
N ASP A 10 -14.14 14.10 23.71
CA ASP A 10 -15.53 13.99 23.28
C ASP A 10 -15.67 13.02 22.10
N ILE A 11 -14.72 13.05 21.16
CA ILE A 11 -14.66 12.08 20.05
C ILE A 11 -14.39 10.67 20.58
N ALA A 12 -13.44 10.51 21.49
CA ALA A 12 -13.09 9.22 22.07
C ALA A 12 -14.27 8.56 22.80
N LYS A 13 -15.12 9.36 23.48
CA LYS A 13 -16.35 8.86 24.09
C LYS A 13 -17.38 8.35 23.09
N LEU A 14 -17.41 8.86 21.85
CA LEU A 14 -18.26 8.28 20.81
C LEU A 14 -17.92 6.81 20.58
N LEU A 15 -16.65 6.43 20.72
CA LEU A 15 -16.24 5.04 20.53
C LEU A 15 -16.98 4.12 21.49
N GLU A 16 -17.05 4.48 22.78
CA GLU A 16 -17.82 3.72 23.77
C GLU A 16 -19.31 3.66 23.42
N GLU A 17 -19.88 4.74 22.86
CA GLU A 17 -21.28 4.76 22.42
C GLU A 17 -21.54 3.85 21.22
N TYR A 18 -20.67 3.88 20.21
CA TYR A 18 -20.75 3.01 19.03
C TYR A 18 -20.55 1.55 19.36
N LEU A 19 -19.73 1.28 20.36
CA LEU A 19 -19.47 -0.05 20.88
C LEU A 19 -20.62 -0.57 21.76
N ARG A 20 -21.67 0.21 22.07
CA ARG A 20 -22.85 -0.31 22.78
C ARG A 20 -23.67 -1.25 21.89
N PRO A 21 -24.28 -2.32 22.45
CA PRO A 21 -25.06 -3.31 21.69
C PRO A 21 -26.13 -2.69 20.77
N ASP A 22 -26.92 -1.75 21.27
CA ASP A 22 -27.99 -1.09 20.50
C ASP A 22 -27.47 -0.24 19.33
N ARG A 23 -26.27 0.32 19.46
CA ARG A 23 -25.68 1.13 18.40
C ARG A 23 -24.99 0.23 17.38
N PHE A 24 -24.22 -0.75 17.84
CA PHE A 24 -23.64 -1.79 16.99
C PHE A 24 -24.69 -2.43 16.08
N ASN A 25 -25.80 -2.93 16.64
CA ASN A 25 -26.84 -3.58 15.84
C ASN A 25 -27.47 -2.64 14.81
N ARG A 26 -27.67 -1.36 15.16
CA ARG A 26 -28.22 -0.37 14.21
C ARG A 26 -27.28 -0.11 13.05
N GLU A 27 -25.99 0.07 13.30
CA GLU A 27 -25.01 0.28 12.24
C GLU A 27 -24.85 -0.99 11.38
N LEU A 28 -24.76 -2.15 12.01
CA LEU A 28 -24.66 -3.43 11.32
C LEU A 28 -25.86 -3.67 10.40
N GLN A 29 -27.08 -3.38 10.87
CA GLN A 29 -28.30 -3.55 10.08
C GLN A 29 -28.28 -2.72 8.79
N VAL A 30 -27.71 -1.51 8.81
CA VAL A 30 -27.59 -0.69 7.60
C VAL A 30 -26.76 -1.41 6.53
N PHE A 31 -25.67 -2.08 6.89
CA PHE A 31 -24.88 -2.87 5.93
C PHE A 31 -25.64 -4.08 5.40
N LEU A 32 -26.35 -4.80 6.28
CA LEU A 32 -27.16 -5.95 5.88
C LEU A 32 -28.29 -5.56 4.91
N ASP A 33 -28.92 -4.41 5.14
CA ASP A 33 -29.95 -3.85 4.25
C ASP A 33 -29.38 -3.49 2.86
N HIS A 34 -28.07 -3.27 2.75
CA HIS A 34 -27.36 -3.05 1.48
C HIS A 34 -26.75 -4.35 0.90
N GLY A 35 -27.10 -5.52 1.43
CA GLY A 35 -26.73 -6.83 0.88
C GLY A 35 -25.35 -7.35 1.30
N TYR A 36 -24.70 -6.72 2.28
CA TYR A 36 -23.45 -7.24 2.85
C TYR A 36 -23.72 -8.51 3.68
N ARG A 37 -22.77 -9.45 3.67
CA ARG A 37 -22.77 -10.57 4.62
C ARG A 37 -22.38 -10.06 6.00
N GLU A 38 -22.76 -10.79 7.05
CA GLU A 38 -22.50 -10.36 8.44
C GLU A 38 -21.01 -10.13 8.71
N GLU A 39 -20.13 -11.06 8.32
CA GLU A 39 -18.67 -10.94 8.51
C GLU A 39 -18.07 -9.71 7.78
N ASP A 40 -18.56 -9.43 6.57
CA ASP A 40 -18.11 -8.28 5.78
C ASP A 40 -18.60 -6.97 6.42
N ALA A 41 -19.85 -6.95 6.90
CA ALA A 41 -20.44 -5.80 7.58
C ALA A 41 -19.71 -5.46 8.89
N GLU A 42 -19.32 -6.46 9.68
CA GLU A 42 -18.50 -6.28 10.88
C GLU A 42 -17.14 -5.64 10.57
N THR A 43 -16.46 -6.18 9.56
CA THR A 43 -15.14 -5.68 9.12
C THR A 43 -15.25 -4.22 8.65
N MET A 44 -16.28 -3.91 7.87
CA MET A 44 -16.54 -2.54 7.40
C MET A 44 -16.83 -1.59 8.57
N LEU A 45 -17.66 -2.00 9.53
CA LEU A 45 -17.97 -1.18 10.71
C LEU A 45 -16.71 -0.92 11.56
N ALA A 46 -15.87 -1.93 11.77
CA ALA A 46 -14.59 -1.77 12.47
C ALA A 46 -13.69 -0.75 11.77
N GLY A 47 -13.58 -0.81 10.44
CA GLY A 47 -12.83 0.14 9.63
C GLY A 47 -13.37 1.57 9.74
N LEU A 48 -14.70 1.74 9.66
CA LEU A 48 -15.34 3.05 9.83
C LEU A 48 -15.09 3.64 11.22
N LEU A 49 -15.15 2.84 12.29
CA LEU A 49 -14.85 3.30 13.63
C LEU A 49 -13.38 3.69 13.79
N GLY A 50 -12.46 2.92 13.19
CA GLY A 50 -11.05 3.29 13.10
C GLY A 50 -10.87 4.67 12.47
N HIS A 51 -11.42 4.87 11.26
CA HIS A 51 -11.24 6.10 10.49
C HIS A 51 -11.98 7.31 11.10
N TYR A 52 -13.28 7.19 11.33
CA TYR A 52 -14.12 8.32 11.74
C TYR A 52 -14.00 8.65 13.23
N VAL A 53 -13.53 7.74 14.08
CA VAL A 53 -13.49 7.97 15.53
C VAL A 53 -12.05 7.94 16.05
N VAL A 54 -11.32 6.84 15.86
CA VAL A 54 -9.97 6.68 16.43
C VAL A 54 -8.98 7.66 15.81
N GLU A 55 -8.88 7.70 14.48
CA GLU A 55 -7.98 8.61 13.77
C GLU A 55 -8.36 10.07 13.97
N ALA A 56 -9.66 10.37 13.95
CA ALA A 56 -10.19 11.71 14.22
C ALA A 56 -9.82 12.20 15.62
N ALA A 57 -9.96 11.35 16.64
CA ALA A 57 -9.55 11.66 18.02
C ALA A 57 -8.04 11.90 18.10
N GLY A 58 -7.23 11.10 17.40
CA GLY A 58 -5.78 11.27 17.33
C GLY A 58 -5.38 12.61 16.70
N LEU A 59 -5.95 12.96 15.55
CA LEU A 59 -5.68 14.22 14.88
C LEU A 59 -6.14 15.42 15.70
N GLU A 60 -7.27 15.33 16.42
CA GLU A 60 -7.70 16.37 17.36
C GLU A 60 -6.76 16.49 18.58
N ALA A 61 -6.30 15.37 19.16
CA ALA A 61 -5.32 15.38 20.24
C ALA A 61 -3.98 15.99 19.76
N ALA A 62 -3.57 15.67 18.53
CA ALA A 62 -2.34 16.18 17.95
C ALA A 62 -2.43 17.66 17.57
N LEU A 63 -3.46 18.07 16.81
CA LEU A 63 -3.54 19.37 16.14
C LEU A 63 -4.53 20.34 16.81
N GLY A 64 -5.57 19.81 17.45
CA GLY A 64 -6.59 20.58 18.16
C GLY A 64 -6.12 21.06 19.53
N SER A 65 -5.41 20.21 20.27
CA SER A 65 -4.87 20.58 21.59
C SER A 65 -3.80 21.70 21.50
N PRO A 66 -3.59 22.50 22.56
CA PRO A 66 -2.44 23.39 22.65
C PRO A 66 -1.13 22.64 22.42
N SER A 67 -0.16 23.25 21.73
CA SER A 67 1.07 22.56 21.29
C SER A 67 1.87 21.92 22.42
N HIS A 68 1.88 22.53 23.61
CA HIS A 68 2.57 22.00 24.80
C HIS A 68 1.82 20.86 25.50
N LEU A 69 0.51 20.69 25.23
CA LEU A 69 -0.31 19.61 25.80
C LEU A 69 -0.49 18.43 24.84
N ALA A 70 -0.31 18.65 23.54
CA ALA A 70 -0.55 17.62 22.53
C ALA A 70 0.20 16.30 22.77
N PRO A 71 1.49 16.28 23.20
CA PRO A 71 2.16 15.01 23.53
C PRO A 71 1.52 14.24 24.70
N ASP A 72 1.02 14.96 25.71
CA ASP A 72 0.35 14.34 26.86
C ASP A 72 -1.07 13.89 26.49
N ASP A 73 -1.82 14.69 25.72
CA ASP A 73 -3.14 14.32 25.21
C ASP A 73 -3.10 13.09 24.29
N LEU A 74 -2.07 12.96 23.45
CA LEU A 74 -1.85 11.75 22.63
C LEU A 74 -1.55 10.52 23.48
N ARG A 75 -0.77 10.67 24.56
CA ARG A 75 -0.48 9.59 25.51
C ARG A 75 -1.74 9.16 26.26
N ASP A 76 -2.54 10.13 26.72
CA ASP A 76 -3.82 9.90 27.39
C ASP A 76 -4.80 9.17 26.46
N LEU A 77 -4.89 9.58 25.18
CA LEU A 77 -5.73 8.92 24.19
C LEU A 77 -5.28 7.47 23.95
N ALA A 78 -3.98 7.23 23.78
CA ALA A 78 -3.45 5.87 23.61
C ALA A 78 -3.73 4.98 24.82
N ALA A 79 -3.64 5.54 26.04
CA ALA A 79 -3.99 4.85 27.28
C ALA A 79 -5.49 4.56 27.36
N PHE A 80 -6.35 5.51 26.96
CA PHE A 80 -7.79 5.31 26.87
C PHE A 80 -8.14 4.17 25.91
N LEU A 81 -7.59 4.18 24.69
CA LEU A 81 -7.83 3.13 23.68
C LEU A 81 -7.32 1.76 24.13
N SER A 82 -6.19 1.73 24.84
CA SER A 82 -5.64 0.48 25.42
C SER A 82 -6.48 -0.05 26.59
N GLY A 83 -7.20 0.84 27.27
CA GLY A 83 -8.10 0.52 28.38
C GLY A 83 -9.55 0.27 27.97
N LEU A 84 -9.86 0.25 26.67
CA LEU A 84 -11.21 -0.06 26.19
C LEU A 84 -11.60 -1.48 26.64
N ALA A 85 -12.52 -1.52 27.60
CA ALA A 85 -13.16 -2.74 28.07
C ALA A 85 -14.66 -2.51 28.04
N ILE A 86 -15.38 -3.38 27.36
CA ILE A 86 -16.84 -3.35 27.35
C ILE A 86 -17.34 -4.28 28.44
N ASP A 87 -18.28 -3.78 29.24
CA ASP A 87 -18.97 -4.59 30.23
C ASP A 87 -19.72 -5.75 29.53
N PRO A 88 -19.35 -7.01 29.78
CA PRO A 88 -20.01 -8.17 29.18
C PRO A 88 -21.51 -8.23 29.46
N ALA A 89 -21.96 -7.64 30.58
CA ALA A 89 -23.38 -7.59 30.94
C ALA A 89 -24.22 -6.75 29.95
N LEU A 90 -23.59 -5.88 29.14
CA LEU A 90 -24.31 -5.15 28.08
C LEU A 90 -24.81 -6.11 27.00
N ALA A 91 -24.07 -7.18 26.71
CA ALA A 91 -24.45 -8.18 25.71
C ALA A 91 -25.66 -9.02 26.14
N ASP A 92 -26.04 -9.01 27.42
CA ASP A 92 -27.17 -9.78 27.93
C ASP A 92 -28.53 -9.31 27.37
N GLN A 93 -28.58 -8.09 26.85
CA GLN A 93 -29.77 -7.49 26.23
C GLN A 93 -30.03 -8.00 24.81
N LEU A 94 -29.08 -8.75 24.22
CA LEU A 94 -29.15 -9.26 22.86
C LEU A 94 -29.73 -10.68 22.77
N THR A 95 -30.28 -11.03 21.61
CA THR A 95 -30.61 -12.42 21.27
C THR A 95 -29.35 -13.29 21.28
N PRO A 96 -29.44 -14.62 21.48
CA PRO A 96 -28.27 -15.49 21.51
C PRO A 96 -27.37 -15.37 20.27
N GLU A 97 -27.94 -15.33 19.06
CA GLU A 97 -27.15 -15.20 17.83
C GLU A 97 -26.44 -13.84 17.76
N ARG A 98 -27.15 -12.75 18.09
CA ARG A 98 -26.58 -11.38 18.07
C ARG A 98 -25.55 -11.17 19.17
N ARG A 99 -25.72 -11.83 20.32
CA ARG A 99 -24.77 -11.79 21.42
C ARG A 99 -23.42 -12.39 21.01
N GLU A 100 -23.44 -13.56 20.39
CA GLU A 100 -22.21 -14.22 19.92
C GLU A 100 -21.47 -13.34 18.90
N LEU A 101 -22.21 -12.80 17.94
CA LEU A 101 -21.67 -11.89 16.91
C LEU A 101 -21.04 -10.63 17.55
N TYR A 102 -21.78 -9.95 18.42
CA TYR A 102 -21.30 -8.77 19.14
C TYR A 102 -20.06 -9.05 19.98
N CYS A 103 -20.04 -10.15 20.75
CA CYS A 103 -18.87 -10.51 21.55
C CYS A 103 -17.63 -10.74 20.68
N LYS A 104 -17.78 -11.48 19.57
CA LYS A 104 -16.69 -11.68 18.60
C LYS A 104 -16.18 -10.36 18.04
N PHE A 105 -17.09 -9.46 17.65
CA PHE A 105 -16.73 -8.13 17.16
C PHE A 105 -15.92 -7.33 18.18
N VAL A 106 -16.38 -7.27 19.43
CA VAL A 106 -15.71 -6.51 20.50
C VAL A 106 -14.34 -7.09 20.84
N ASP A 107 -14.26 -8.42 20.99
CA ASP A 107 -13.02 -9.14 21.27
C ASP A 107 -11.99 -8.96 20.14
N HIS A 108 -12.45 -8.79 18.90
CA HIS A 108 -11.60 -8.48 17.77
C HIS A 108 -11.15 -7.00 17.75
N VAL A 109 -12.09 -6.07 17.92
CA VAL A 109 -11.89 -4.64 17.66
C VAL A 109 -11.14 -3.91 18.77
N CYS A 110 -11.38 -4.23 20.04
CA CYS A 110 -10.69 -3.55 21.15
C CYS A 110 -9.15 -3.69 21.10
N PRO A 111 -8.57 -4.91 20.90
CA PRO A 111 -7.12 -5.06 20.73
C PRO A 111 -6.56 -4.35 19.49
N VAL A 112 -7.36 -4.27 18.41
CA VAL A 112 -6.98 -3.54 17.19
C VAL A 112 -6.88 -2.05 17.50
N PHE A 113 -7.88 -1.45 18.15
CA PHE A 113 -7.87 -0.04 18.52
C PHE A 113 -6.79 0.32 19.54
N ALA A 114 -6.47 -0.58 20.48
CA ALA A 114 -5.32 -0.40 21.37
C ALA A 114 -4.02 -0.26 20.57
N ARG A 115 -3.80 -1.15 19.59
CA ARG A 115 -2.60 -1.14 18.73
C ARG A 115 -2.54 0.08 17.83
N VAL A 116 -3.64 0.38 17.14
CA VAL A 116 -3.78 1.58 16.29
C VAL A 116 -3.54 2.84 17.12
N GLY A 117 -4.15 2.93 18.30
CA GLY A 117 -3.98 4.05 19.23
C GLY A 117 -2.53 4.30 19.61
N GLN A 118 -1.79 3.25 19.96
CA GLN A 118 -0.36 3.36 20.29
C GLN A 118 0.49 3.78 19.09
N ALA A 119 0.26 3.17 17.91
CA ALA A 119 1.01 3.46 16.70
C ALA A 119 0.76 4.90 16.20
N MET A 120 -0.52 5.27 16.09
CA MET A 120 -0.97 6.61 15.77
C MET A 120 -0.39 7.66 16.72
N ALA A 121 -0.49 7.44 18.04
CA ALA A 121 0.04 8.37 19.02
C ALA A 121 1.56 8.56 18.86
N SER A 122 2.31 7.48 18.59
CA SER A 122 3.76 7.55 18.38
C SER A 122 4.11 8.37 17.13
N VAL A 123 3.43 8.10 16.00
CA VAL A 123 3.62 8.84 14.75
C VAL A 123 3.27 10.32 14.91
N LEU A 124 2.10 10.61 15.47
CA LEU A 124 1.63 11.97 15.67
C LEU A 124 2.49 12.73 16.67
N GLN A 125 3.01 12.05 17.70
CA GLN A 125 3.96 12.64 18.64
C GLN A 125 5.23 13.09 17.91
N ALA A 126 5.87 12.19 17.16
CA ALA A 126 7.05 12.54 16.34
C ALA A 126 6.75 13.69 15.38
N TYR A 127 5.58 13.66 14.74
CA TYR A 127 5.13 14.71 13.82
C TYR A 127 4.97 16.08 14.50
N VAL A 128 4.32 16.16 15.68
CA VAL A 128 4.07 17.45 16.37
C VAL A 128 5.28 17.99 17.11
N THR A 129 6.20 17.13 17.56
CA THR A 129 7.46 17.54 18.20
C THR A 129 8.54 17.87 17.17
N GLY A 130 8.37 17.46 15.92
CA GLY A 130 9.40 17.60 14.89
C GLY A 130 10.54 16.61 15.05
N ASP A 131 10.30 15.46 15.70
CA ASP A 131 11.28 14.38 15.87
C ASP A 131 11.34 13.52 14.60
N TYR A 132 11.77 14.12 13.49
CA TYR A 132 12.02 13.47 12.20
C TYR A 132 12.85 14.40 11.32
N ASP A 133 13.58 13.84 10.36
CA ASP A 133 14.37 14.61 9.40
C ASP A 133 13.95 14.31 7.96
N LEU A 134 13.39 15.32 7.28
CA LEU A 134 12.99 15.19 5.88
C LEU A 134 14.18 15.12 4.90
N ALA A 135 15.43 15.31 5.35
CA ALA A 135 16.60 15.06 4.53
C ALA A 135 16.99 13.58 4.48
N GLN A 136 16.59 12.78 5.48
CA GLN A 136 16.85 11.35 5.53
C GLN A 136 15.97 10.57 4.54
N ASP A 137 16.44 9.39 4.14
CA ASP A 137 15.65 8.43 3.37
C ASP A 137 14.83 7.55 4.33
N PRO A 138 13.49 7.60 4.30
CA PRO A 138 12.66 6.78 5.18
C PRO A 138 12.90 5.27 4.98
N ASN A 139 13.30 4.82 3.78
CA ASN A 139 13.59 3.41 3.54
C ASN A 139 14.85 2.94 4.25
N GLN A 140 15.88 3.79 4.32
CA GLN A 140 17.10 3.48 5.09
C GLN A 140 16.80 3.40 6.59
N LEU A 141 15.92 4.26 7.11
CA LEU A 141 15.48 4.18 8.50
C LEU A 141 14.66 2.91 8.80
N LEU A 142 13.84 2.45 7.84
CA LEU A 142 13.12 1.18 7.99
C LEU A 142 14.05 -0.04 7.94
N ASP A 143 15.06 -0.03 7.08
CA ASP A 143 16.12 -1.05 7.06
C ASP A 143 16.91 -1.07 8.39
N GLU A 144 17.23 0.10 8.95
CA GLU A 144 17.83 0.20 10.28
C GLU A 144 16.90 -0.35 11.37
N ALA A 145 15.63 0.03 11.34
CA ALA A 145 14.63 -0.44 12.30
C ALA A 145 14.47 -1.97 12.27
N ASP A 146 14.42 -2.58 11.09
CA ASP A 146 14.32 -4.02 10.91
C ASP A 146 15.54 -4.76 11.49
N ARG A 147 16.76 -4.27 11.21
CA ARG A 147 18.01 -4.85 11.79
C ARG A 147 18.07 -4.71 13.30
N LEU A 148 17.51 -3.63 13.86
CA LEU A 148 17.49 -3.37 15.29
C LEU A 148 16.40 -4.16 16.02
N ALA A 149 15.30 -4.50 15.35
CA ALA A 149 14.07 -5.02 15.94
C ALA A 149 14.27 -6.24 16.85
N ALA A 150 15.22 -7.12 16.51
CA ALA A 150 15.51 -8.32 17.31
C ALA A 150 16.22 -8.01 18.64
N ARG A 151 16.91 -6.87 18.75
CA ARG A 151 17.71 -6.47 19.92
C ARG A 151 17.01 -5.41 20.75
N ASP A 152 16.33 -4.47 20.11
CA ASP A 152 15.63 -3.36 20.73
C ASP A 152 14.37 -3.01 19.92
N ALA A 153 13.29 -3.73 20.22
CA ALA A 153 12.02 -3.57 19.53
C ALA A 153 11.40 -2.18 19.77
N ASP A 154 11.61 -1.57 20.93
CA ASP A 154 11.01 -0.28 21.25
C ASP A 154 11.73 0.86 20.52
N ARG A 155 13.05 0.80 20.42
CA ARG A 155 13.80 1.74 19.58
C ARG A 155 13.44 1.58 18.10
N ALA A 156 13.29 0.35 17.61
CA ALA A 156 12.86 0.09 16.24
C ALA A 156 11.44 0.64 15.96
N LYS A 157 10.49 0.47 16.89
CA LYS A 157 9.16 1.12 16.79
C LYS A 157 9.24 2.63 16.75
N GLY A 158 10.18 3.23 17.52
CA GLY A 158 10.48 4.66 17.49
C GLY A 158 10.91 5.12 16.10
N LEU A 159 11.87 4.44 15.47
CA LEU A 159 12.30 4.74 14.09
C LEU A 159 11.13 4.63 13.10
N ILE A 160 10.31 3.59 13.21
CA ILE A 160 9.11 3.42 12.36
C ILE A 160 8.11 4.58 12.57
N ALA A 161 7.97 5.09 13.80
CA ALA A 161 7.11 6.24 14.07
C ALA A 161 7.64 7.54 13.43
N GLN A 162 8.97 7.75 13.45
CA GLN A 162 9.62 8.87 12.75
C GLN A 162 9.39 8.78 11.24
N VAL A 163 9.53 7.57 10.67
CA VAL A 163 9.19 7.30 9.27
C VAL A 163 7.72 7.62 8.97
N GLY A 164 6.79 7.18 9.82
CA GLY A 164 5.37 7.54 9.68
C GLY A 164 5.15 9.05 9.67
N ALA A 165 5.84 9.81 10.52
CA ALA A 165 5.78 11.27 10.53
C ALA A 165 6.35 11.90 9.25
N MET A 166 7.42 11.33 8.69
CA MET A 166 7.95 11.72 7.38
C MET A 166 6.92 11.44 6.27
N CYS A 167 6.21 10.32 6.33
CA CYS A 167 5.20 9.96 5.35
C CYS A 167 3.95 10.85 5.41
N LEU A 168 3.52 11.27 6.61
CA LEU A 168 2.53 12.34 6.75
C LEU A 168 2.96 13.63 6.03
N ARG A 169 4.27 13.87 5.88
CA ARG A 169 4.85 15.02 5.16
C ARG A 169 5.10 14.74 3.67
N GLY A 170 4.61 13.62 3.14
CA GLY A 170 4.68 13.26 1.72
C GLY A 170 5.93 12.47 1.32
N ARG A 171 6.76 12.02 2.27
CA ARG A 171 7.85 11.08 1.95
C ARG A 171 7.26 9.68 1.71
N ARG A 172 7.75 8.97 0.69
CA ARG A 172 7.27 7.63 0.38
C ARG A 172 8.21 6.58 0.96
N VAL A 173 7.62 5.47 1.40
CA VAL A 173 8.34 4.23 1.75
C VAL A 173 8.08 3.21 0.65
N TRP A 174 9.01 2.28 0.49
CA TRP A 174 8.86 1.14 -0.39
C TRP A 174 7.71 0.26 0.12
N TRP A 175 6.78 -0.03 -0.78
CA TRP A 175 5.53 -0.75 -0.49
C TRP A 175 5.75 -2.17 0.05
N GLY A 176 6.93 -2.76 -0.16
CA GLY A 176 7.25 -4.12 0.27
C GLY A 176 7.55 -4.25 1.77
N TRP A 177 7.88 -3.15 2.45
CA TRP A 177 8.27 -3.21 3.86
C TRP A 177 7.25 -3.88 4.78
N PRO A 178 5.93 -3.57 4.72
CA PRO A 178 4.93 -4.23 5.58
C PRO A 178 4.87 -5.76 5.44
N TYR A 179 5.41 -6.32 4.35
CA TYR A 179 5.39 -7.75 4.04
C TYR A 179 6.72 -8.44 4.34
N GLU A 180 7.83 -7.75 4.12
CA GLU A 180 9.17 -8.33 4.23
C GLU A 180 9.87 -8.06 5.58
N VAL A 181 9.47 -7.03 6.33
CA VAL A 181 10.02 -6.76 7.67
C VAL A 181 9.78 -7.94 8.60
N MET A 182 10.77 -8.25 9.45
CA MET A 182 10.69 -9.37 10.37
C MET A 182 9.92 -9.03 11.66
N THR A 183 9.39 -10.06 12.30
CA THR A 183 8.91 -9.94 13.69
C THR A 183 10.07 -9.54 14.61
N PRO A 184 9.84 -8.69 15.63
CA PRO A 184 8.54 -8.34 16.22
C PRO A 184 7.86 -7.07 15.67
N VAL A 185 8.48 -6.33 14.74
CA VAL A 185 7.98 -4.99 14.35
C VAL A 185 7.06 -4.97 13.14
N ARG A 186 6.93 -6.09 12.40
CA ARG A 186 6.04 -6.19 11.22
C ARG A 186 4.62 -5.65 11.46
N SER A 187 3.92 -6.14 12.48
CA SER A 187 2.54 -5.70 12.76
C SER A 187 2.45 -4.22 13.14
N TRP A 188 3.51 -3.69 13.77
CA TRP A 188 3.59 -2.28 14.10
C TRP A 188 3.75 -1.42 12.84
N LEU A 189 4.66 -1.80 11.95
CA LEU A 189 4.84 -1.13 10.67
C LEU A 189 3.57 -1.15 9.83
N GLN A 190 2.89 -2.30 9.71
CA GLN A 190 1.60 -2.40 9.02
C GLN A 190 0.57 -1.42 9.58
N THR A 191 0.51 -1.29 10.91
CA THR A 191 -0.41 -0.35 11.57
C THR A 191 -0.04 1.10 11.27
N VAL A 192 1.25 1.44 11.29
CA VAL A 192 1.74 2.80 10.98
C VAL A 192 1.48 3.17 9.52
N VAL A 193 1.78 2.27 8.57
CA VAL A 193 1.54 2.51 7.13
C VAL A 193 0.05 2.68 6.86
N GLY A 194 -0.80 1.78 7.35
CA GLY A 194 -2.25 1.89 7.16
C GLY A 194 -2.84 3.17 7.76
N PHE A 195 -2.38 3.59 8.94
CA PHE A 195 -2.77 4.89 9.52
C PHE A 195 -2.37 6.07 8.64
N VAL A 196 -1.12 6.10 8.15
CA VAL A 196 -0.63 7.18 7.30
C VAL A 196 -1.39 7.23 5.97
N GLU A 197 -1.61 6.08 5.33
CA GLU A 197 -2.38 5.98 4.08
C GLU A 197 -3.81 6.50 4.27
N SER A 198 -4.47 6.10 5.35
CA SER A 198 -5.80 6.59 5.70
C SER A 198 -5.84 8.12 5.87
N VAL A 199 -4.90 8.70 6.63
CA VAL A 199 -4.85 10.16 6.88
C VAL A 199 -4.49 10.96 5.63
N THR A 200 -3.58 10.44 4.81
CA THR A 200 -3.08 11.11 3.61
C THR A 200 -3.89 10.81 2.35
N GLN A 201 -4.95 10.00 2.46
CA GLN A 201 -5.77 9.52 1.35
C GLN A 201 -4.87 8.87 0.28
N ASP A 202 -4.19 7.79 0.65
CA ASP A 202 -3.26 7.05 -0.20
C ASP A 202 -2.12 7.93 -0.75
N ASN A 203 -1.54 8.75 0.13
CA ASN A 203 -0.46 9.69 -0.17
C ASN A 203 -0.81 10.80 -1.18
N THR A 204 -2.10 11.02 -1.48
CA THR A 204 -2.53 12.13 -2.35
C THR A 204 -2.50 13.48 -1.65
N ARG A 205 -2.58 13.50 -0.31
CA ARG A 205 -2.61 14.71 0.51
C ARG A 205 -1.55 14.69 1.62
N ALA A 206 -0.38 15.25 1.31
CA ALA A 206 0.66 15.50 2.31
C ALA A 206 0.27 16.62 3.27
N LEU A 207 0.50 16.40 4.57
CA LEU A 207 0.39 17.42 5.61
C LEU A 207 1.56 18.40 5.54
N GLN A 208 1.30 19.65 5.89
CA GLN A 208 2.37 20.63 6.15
C GLN A 208 3.05 20.33 7.49
N ASN A 209 3.93 21.20 7.96
CA ASN A 209 4.43 21.08 9.33
C ASN A 209 3.28 21.29 10.34
N ALA A 210 3.44 20.73 11.55
CA ALA A 210 2.40 20.74 12.57
C ALA A 210 1.92 22.16 12.94
N PHE A 211 2.80 23.16 12.89
CA PHE A 211 2.41 24.55 13.18
C PHE A 211 1.42 25.10 12.15
N VAL A 212 1.66 24.86 10.86
CA VAL A 212 0.75 25.25 9.78
C VAL A 212 -0.56 24.47 9.86
N GLU A 213 -0.49 23.15 10.06
CA GLU A 213 -1.69 22.32 10.13
C GLU A 213 -2.57 22.67 11.33
N ARG A 214 -2.01 22.95 12.51
CA ARG A 214 -2.78 23.44 13.67
C ARG A 214 -3.64 24.67 13.35
N ARG A 215 -3.11 25.61 12.55
CA ARG A 215 -3.83 26.82 12.14
C ARG A 215 -4.99 26.52 11.19
N ARG A 216 -4.79 25.56 10.27
CA ARG A 216 -5.84 25.08 9.34
C ARG A 216 -6.90 24.29 10.09
N TRP A 217 -6.47 23.36 10.94
CA TRP A 217 -7.31 22.50 11.75
C TRP A 217 -8.31 23.28 12.62
N THR A 218 -7.87 24.41 13.17
CA THR A 218 -8.72 25.31 13.96
C THR A 218 -9.80 26.04 13.12
N LYS A 219 -9.63 26.14 11.79
CA LYS A 219 -10.47 26.95 10.89
C LYS A 219 -11.36 26.12 9.95
N GLU A 220 -10.88 24.98 9.47
CA GLU A 220 -11.39 24.33 8.23
C GLU A 220 -11.66 22.81 8.38
N ALA A 221 -11.74 22.28 9.59
CA ALA A 221 -11.98 20.84 9.77
C ALA A 221 -13.45 20.45 9.45
N GLU A 222 -13.82 20.49 8.17
CA GLU A 222 -15.15 20.15 7.67
C GLU A 222 -15.55 18.71 7.99
N PHE A 223 -14.60 17.78 7.95
CA PHE A 223 -14.83 16.39 8.34
C PHE A 223 -15.32 16.24 9.79
N LEU A 224 -14.83 17.07 10.71
CA LEU A 224 -15.31 17.08 12.09
C LEU A 224 -16.72 17.65 12.23
N ASN A 225 -17.24 18.37 11.23
CA ASN A 225 -18.63 18.82 11.28
C ASN A 225 -19.60 17.63 11.23
N LEU A 226 -19.26 16.54 10.54
CA LEU A 226 -20.03 15.30 10.56
C LEU A 226 -20.04 14.66 11.95
N LEU A 227 -18.88 14.58 12.61
CA LEU A 227 -18.76 14.06 13.98
C LEU A 227 -19.43 14.98 15.01
N ARG A 228 -19.35 16.30 14.83
CA ARG A 228 -20.09 17.28 15.65
C ARG A 228 -21.59 17.09 15.50
N ALA A 229 -22.08 16.84 14.28
CA ALA A 229 -23.49 16.51 14.05
C ALA A 229 -23.87 15.18 14.73
N SER A 230 -22.99 14.18 14.72
CA SER A 230 -23.17 12.93 15.46
C SER A 230 -23.31 13.17 16.96
N LEU A 231 -22.40 13.95 17.56
CA LEU A 231 -22.41 14.29 18.98
C LEU A 231 -23.61 15.15 19.38
N ALA A 232 -24.07 16.06 18.51
CA ALA A 232 -25.16 16.97 18.81
C ALA A 232 -26.56 16.33 18.68
N SER A 233 -26.71 15.28 17.84
CA SER A 233 -28.01 14.69 17.51
C SER A 233 -28.16 13.21 17.86
N GLY A 234 -27.06 12.52 18.18
CA GLY A 234 -27.02 11.07 18.38
C GLY A 234 -27.39 10.26 17.12
N ALA A 235 -27.54 10.90 15.95
CA ALA A 235 -28.31 10.37 14.82
C ALA A 235 -27.48 10.04 13.57
N VAL A 236 -26.18 10.34 13.52
CA VAL A 236 -25.39 10.13 12.30
C VAL A 236 -24.88 8.70 12.25
N SER A 237 -25.43 7.87 11.37
CA SER A 237 -24.90 6.53 11.11
C SER A 237 -23.61 6.63 10.29
N LEU A 238 -22.56 5.95 10.74
CA LEU A 238 -21.29 5.87 10.00
C LEU A 238 -21.49 5.11 8.69
N ALA A 239 -22.28 4.04 8.72
CA ALA A 239 -22.64 3.27 7.52
C ALA A 239 -23.34 4.17 6.50
N GLN A 240 -24.29 5.01 6.93
CA GLN A 240 -24.98 5.94 6.03
C GLN A 240 -24.06 7.04 5.47
N ILE A 241 -23.02 7.47 6.20
CA ILE A 241 -22.00 8.36 5.64
C ILE A 241 -21.25 7.66 4.50
N GLN A 242 -20.84 6.41 4.70
CA GLN A 242 -20.16 5.61 3.69
C GLN A 242 -20.99 5.47 2.41
N PHE A 243 -22.28 5.16 2.55
CA PHE A 243 -23.21 5.02 1.42
C PHE A 243 -23.70 6.35 0.81
N ARG A 244 -23.42 7.50 1.45
CA ARG A 244 -23.74 8.84 0.91
C ARG A 244 -22.69 9.40 -0.03
N ARG A 245 -21.53 8.74 -0.21
CA ARG A 245 -20.64 9.11 -1.31
C ARG A 245 -21.46 9.02 -2.61
N PRO A 246 -21.50 10.08 -3.43
CA PRO A 246 -22.29 10.04 -4.65
C PRO A 246 -21.82 8.82 -5.43
N ASN A 247 -22.77 7.94 -5.80
CA ASN A 247 -22.56 6.92 -6.80
C ASN A 247 -21.73 7.55 -7.92
N GLU A 248 -20.45 7.19 -8.02
CA GLU A 248 -19.76 7.24 -9.29
C GLU A 248 -20.48 6.17 -10.13
N GLN A 249 -21.61 6.57 -10.71
CA GLN A 249 -22.16 5.85 -11.84
C GLN A 249 -21.03 5.84 -12.85
N MET A 250 -20.49 4.65 -13.12
CA MET A 250 -19.53 4.46 -14.19
C MET A 250 -20.06 5.18 -15.44
N PRO A 251 -19.22 5.96 -16.15
CA PRO A 251 -19.64 6.55 -17.41
C PRO A 251 -20.15 5.43 -18.32
N THR A 252 -21.41 5.51 -18.73
CA THR A 252 -22.02 4.56 -19.68
C THR A 252 -21.08 4.39 -20.88
N GLY A 253 -20.48 3.20 -20.98
CA GLY A 253 -19.45 2.85 -21.96
C GLY A 253 -18.30 2.02 -21.37
N ILE A 254 -17.77 2.36 -20.20
CA ILE A 254 -16.63 1.61 -19.61
C ILE A 254 -17.05 0.23 -19.09
N ASP A 255 -18.27 0.11 -18.54
CA ASP A 255 -18.83 -1.16 -18.08
C ASP A 255 -18.85 -2.24 -19.17
N GLU A 256 -19.19 -1.84 -20.40
CA GLU A 256 -19.22 -2.75 -21.55
C GLU A 256 -17.81 -3.21 -21.94
N LEU A 257 -16.82 -2.31 -21.86
CA LEU A 257 -15.42 -2.64 -22.14
C LEU A 257 -14.87 -3.60 -21.06
N ILE A 258 -15.16 -3.33 -19.79
CA ILE A 258 -14.78 -4.20 -18.68
C ILE A 258 -15.44 -5.57 -18.82
N PHE A 259 -16.75 -5.61 -19.12
CA PHE A 259 -17.47 -6.87 -19.31
C PHE A 259 -16.94 -7.67 -20.51
N ALA A 260 -16.49 -7.00 -21.57
CA ALA A 260 -15.91 -7.67 -22.73
C ALA A 260 -14.68 -8.52 -22.37
N LEU A 261 -13.89 -8.14 -21.35
CA LEU A 261 -12.73 -8.92 -20.88
C LEU A 261 -13.11 -10.31 -20.32
N PHE A 262 -14.37 -10.51 -19.92
CA PHE A 262 -14.86 -11.79 -19.40
C PHE A 262 -15.22 -12.80 -20.48
N ALA A 263 -15.04 -12.47 -21.76
CA ALA A 263 -15.35 -13.37 -22.88
C ALA A 263 -14.35 -14.54 -23.06
N GLY A 264 -13.32 -14.64 -22.20
CA GLY A 264 -12.35 -15.74 -22.19
C GLY A 264 -11.01 -15.36 -22.82
N GLU A 265 -10.26 -16.36 -23.29
CA GLU A 265 -8.91 -16.20 -23.85
C GLU A 265 -8.83 -15.18 -24.99
N ASP A 266 -9.75 -15.27 -25.96
CA ASP A 266 -9.73 -14.40 -27.15
C ASP A 266 -10.43 -13.05 -26.95
N ALA A 267 -10.74 -12.67 -25.70
CA ALA A 267 -11.50 -11.46 -25.40
C ALA A 267 -10.75 -10.17 -25.79
N LEU A 268 -9.43 -10.16 -25.63
CA LEU A 268 -8.64 -8.96 -25.85
C LEU A 268 -8.26 -8.82 -27.33
N THR A 269 -8.81 -7.79 -27.97
CA THR A 269 -8.54 -7.45 -29.38
C THR A 269 -7.90 -6.06 -29.48
N ASP A 270 -7.20 -5.79 -30.58
CA ASP A 270 -6.62 -4.46 -30.85
C ASP A 270 -7.69 -3.35 -30.83
N GLN A 271 -8.90 -3.66 -31.28
CA GLN A 271 -10.04 -2.73 -31.23
C GLN A 271 -10.44 -2.44 -29.78
N LEU A 272 -10.51 -3.46 -28.93
CA LEU A 272 -10.84 -3.29 -27.51
C LEU A 272 -9.76 -2.48 -26.78
N ILE A 273 -8.48 -2.70 -27.09
CA ILE A 273 -7.36 -1.92 -26.56
C ILE A 273 -7.48 -0.43 -26.97
N ALA A 274 -7.79 -0.16 -28.23
CA ALA A 274 -8.00 1.20 -28.72
C ALA A 274 -9.18 1.91 -28.02
N LEU A 275 -10.24 1.16 -27.70
CA LEU A 275 -11.36 1.67 -26.91
C LEU A 275 -10.94 1.98 -25.47
N PHE A 276 -10.20 1.09 -24.80
CA PHE A 276 -9.65 1.37 -23.48
C PHE A 276 -8.74 2.60 -23.48
N ALA A 277 -7.95 2.82 -24.53
CA ALA A 277 -7.13 4.02 -24.68
C ALA A 277 -7.96 5.32 -24.76
N THR A 278 -9.18 5.25 -25.30
CA THR A 278 -10.11 6.38 -25.36
C THR A 278 -10.63 6.75 -23.96
N PHE A 279 -10.79 5.76 -23.07
CA PHE A 279 -11.28 5.92 -21.70
C PHE A 279 -10.17 5.74 -20.65
N ARG A 280 -8.91 6.04 -21.00
CA ARG A 280 -7.72 5.68 -20.21
C ARG A 280 -7.85 6.01 -18.71
N GLU A 281 -8.22 7.25 -18.38
CA GLU A 281 -8.29 7.70 -16.99
C GLU A 281 -9.36 6.96 -16.18
N GLN A 282 -10.48 6.59 -16.80
CA GLN A 282 -11.54 5.83 -16.13
C GLN A 282 -11.26 4.33 -16.12
N ALA A 283 -10.58 3.81 -17.15
CA ALA A 283 -10.29 2.40 -17.29
C ALA A 283 -9.22 1.92 -16.30
N ILE A 284 -8.15 2.70 -16.08
CA ILE A 284 -6.99 2.27 -15.29
C ILE A 284 -7.37 1.79 -13.89
N PRO A 285 -8.17 2.52 -13.08
CA PRO A 285 -8.57 2.05 -11.76
C PRO A 285 -9.27 0.68 -11.80
N HIS A 286 -10.22 0.48 -12.70
CA HIS A 286 -10.95 -0.78 -12.83
C HIS A 286 -10.06 -1.94 -13.32
N LEU A 287 -9.13 -1.67 -14.24
CA LEU A 287 -8.18 -2.68 -14.70
C LEU A 287 -7.22 -3.10 -13.56
N ILE A 288 -6.79 -2.15 -12.72
CA ILE A 288 -6.01 -2.45 -11.52
C ILE A 288 -6.81 -3.32 -10.54
N GLU A 289 -8.10 -3.01 -10.33
CA GLU A 289 -8.99 -3.82 -9.48
C GLU A 289 -9.14 -5.26 -10.00
N LEU A 290 -9.43 -5.43 -11.29
CA LEU A 290 -9.58 -6.76 -11.91
C LEU A 290 -8.33 -7.60 -11.81
N MET A 291 -7.17 -6.98 -12.07
CA MET A 291 -5.87 -7.64 -11.96
C MET A 291 -5.59 -8.10 -10.51
N CYS A 292 -5.93 -7.27 -9.51
CA CYS A 292 -5.74 -7.57 -8.09
C CYS A 292 -6.74 -8.59 -7.51
N ASP A 293 -7.85 -8.90 -8.21
CA ASP A 293 -8.85 -9.82 -7.70
C ASP A 293 -8.42 -11.28 -7.86
N ARG A 294 -7.84 -11.85 -6.78
CA ARG A 294 -7.39 -13.25 -6.72
C ARG A 294 -8.48 -14.28 -7.02
N ARG A 295 -9.77 -13.92 -6.93
CA ARG A 295 -10.86 -14.83 -7.30
C ARG A 295 -10.93 -15.05 -8.81
N LEU A 296 -10.45 -14.08 -9.60
CA LEU A 296 -10.44 -14.14 -11.06
C LEU A 296 -9.22 -14.86 -11.65
N TRP A 297 -8.24 -15.23 -10.83
CA TRP A 297 -7.01 -15.88 -11.29
C TRP A 297 -7.19 -17.37 -11.60
N ARG A 298 -8.28 -17.97 -11.10
CA ARG A 298 -8.51 -19.41 -11.25
C ARG A 298 -9.10 -19.73 -12.62
N ALA A 299 -8.71 -20.88 -13.17
CA ALA A 299 -9.26 -21.37 -14.43
C ALA A 299 -10.79 -21.63 -14.39
N ASP A 300 -11.37 -21.85 -13.21
CA ASP A 300 -12.81 -22.04 -13.00
C ASP A 300 -13.57 -20.73 -12.71
N ALA A 301 -12.87 -19.59 -12.67
CA ALA A 301 -13.50 -18.28 -12.51
C ALA A 301 -14.27 -17.86 -13.77
N ILE A 302 -15.14 -16.86 -13.63
CA ILE A 302 -15.76 -16.22 -14.78
C ILE A 302 -14.67 -15.61 -15.69
N GLY A 303 -14.75 -15.86 -17.00
CA GLY A 303 -13.67 -15.54 -17.95
C GLY A 303 -12.47 -16.51 -17.92
N GLY A 304 -12.53 -17.59 -17.14
CA GLY A 304 -11.60 -18.72 -17.23
C GLY A 304 -10.16 -18.43 -16.79
N GLY A 305 -9.94 -17.46 -15.89
CA GLY A 305 -8.61 -17.04 -15.47
C GLY A 305 -7.97 -15.96 -16.34
N TRP A 306 -8.59 -15.59 -17.47
CA TRP A 306 -8.00 -14.67 -18.44
C TRP A 306 -8.20 -13.20 -18.13
N VAL A 307 -9.19 -12.86 -17.30
CA VAL A 307 -9.52 -11.45 -16.99
C VAL A 307 -8.33 -10.68 -16.40
N PRO A 308 -7.58 -11.20 -15.41
CA PRO A 308 -6.38 -10.53 -14.89
C PRO A 308 -5.28 -10.39 -15.94
N ILE A 309 -5.08 -11.41 -16.79
CA ILE A 309 -4.09 -11.40 -17.87
C ILE A 309 -4.39 -10.28 -18.86
N HIS A 310 -5.65 -10.18 -19.30
CA HIS A 310 -6.08 -9.12 -20.19
C HIS A 310 -5.96 -7.74 -19.56
N ALA A 311 -6.31 -7.61 -18.28
CA ALA A 311 -6.17 -6.36 -17.56
C ALA A 311 -4.69 -5.90 -17.51
N VAL A 312 -3.76 -6.81 -17.21
CA VAL A 312 -2.31 -6.56 -17.24
C VAL A 312 -1.85 -6.10 -18.62
N ASP A 313 -2.27 -6.79 -19.68
CA ASP A 313 -1.88 -6.44 -21.04
C ASP A 313 -2.39 -5.06 -21.46
N VAL A 314 -3.64 -4.74 -21.15
CA VAL A 314 -4.21 -3.41 -21.39
C VAL A 314 -3.43 -2.36 -20.61
N LEU A 315 -3.15 -2.57 -19.31
CA LEU A 315 -2.38 -1.63 -18.50
C LEU A 315 -0.98 -1.37 -19.08
N GLY A 316 -0.31 -2.41 -19.57
CA GLY A 316 0.97 -2.31 -20.29
C GLY A 316 0.86 -1.50 -21.59
N GLN A 317 -0.14 -1.79 -22.42
CA GLN A 317 -0.41 -1.08 -23.68
C GLN A 317 -0.73 0.42 -23.44
N LEU A 318 -1.48 0.72 -22.39
CA LEU A 318 -1.83 2.08 -21.98
C LEU A 318 -0.67 2.83 -21.29
N ARG A 319 0.45 2.15 -21.05
CA ARG A 319 1.60 2.64 -20.26
C ARG A 319 1.13 3.25 -18.94
N ALA A 320 0.28 2.51 -18.23
CA ALA A 320 -0.34 2.95 -16.99
C ALA A 320 0.71 2.96 -15.85
N THR A 321 1.29 4.13 -15.59
CA THR A 321 2.29 4.32 -14.52
C THR A 321 1.77 3.98 -13.13
N GLU A 322 0.46 4.17 -12.94
CA GLU A 322 -0.30 3.89 -11.74
C GLU A 322 -0.37 2.38 -11.43
N ALA A 323 -0.18 1.53 -12.45
CA ALA A 323 -0.20 0.09 -12.31
C ALA A 323 1.15 -0.53 -11.94
N VAL A 324 2.26 0.23 -11.97
CA VAL A 324 3.61 -0.32 -11.73
C VAL A 324 3.71 -1.00 -10.37
N GLU A 325 3.30 -0.31 -9.30
CA GLU A 325 3.35 -0.88 -7.95
C GLU A 325 2.38 -2.05 -7.77
N PRO A 326 1.09 -1.97 -8.18
CA PRO A 326 0.19 -3.11 -8.19
C PRO A 326 0.73 -4.33 -8.96
N LEU A 327 1.33 -4.13 -10.13
CA LEU A 327 1.95 -5.19 -10.94
C LEU A 327 3.09 -5.87 -10.16
N LEU A 328 3.98 -5.09 -9.54
CA LEU A 328 5.08 -5.63 -8.73
C LEU A 328 4.57 -6.40 -7.49
N ARG A 329 3.50 -5.93 -6.85
CA ARG A 329 2.84 -6.61 -5.72
C ARG A 329 2.21 -7.94 -6.11
N ILE A 330 1.74 -8.08 -7.35
CA ILE A 330 1.18 -9.34 -7.82
C ILE A 330 2.30 -10.29 -8.25
N LEU A 331 3.33 -9.76 -8.93
CA LEU A 331 4.47 -10.54 -9.40
C LEU A 331 5.16 -11.35 -8.29
N ILE A 332 5.24 -10.79 -7.06
CA ILE A 332 5.83 -11.50 -5.92
C ILE A 332 4.96 -12.67 -5.42
N GLU A 333 3.66 -12.66 -5.70
CA GLU A 333 2.69 -13.67 -5.26
C GLU A 333 2.41 -14.74 -6.32
N THR A 334 2.66 -14.43 -7.59
CA THR A 334 2.41 -15.31 -8.74
C THR A 334 3.54 -16.34 -8.92
N ASP A 335 3.20 -17.58 -9.26
CA ASP A 335 4.21 -18.58 -9.58
C ASP A 335 4.87 -18.23 -10.94
N PRO A 336 6.20 -18.29 -11.07
CA PRO A 336 6.85 -18.11 -12.37
C PRO A 336 6.45 -19.08 -13.48
N GLU A 337 5.75 -20.18 -13.17
CA GLU A 337 5.13 -21.06 -14.17
C GLU A 337 3.72 -20.59 -14.62
N ASP A 338 3.12 -19.61 -13.93
CA ASP A 338 1.80 -19.07 -14.30
C ASP A 338 1.92 -18.09 -15.48
N ILE A 339 0.97 -18.18 -16.41
CA ILE A 339 0.89 -17.28 -17.59
C ILE A 339 0.86 -15.81 -17.15
N LEU A 340 0.13 -15.49 -16.08
CA LEU A 340 0.03 -14.13 -15.56
C LEU A 340 1.40 -13.51 -15.22
N TYR A 341 2.38 -14.33 -14.80
CA TYR A 341 3.71 -13.89 -14.42
C TYR A 341 4.45 -13.21 -15.57
N ASP A 342 4.50 -13.87 -16.73
CA ASP A 342 5.18 -13.35 -17.92
C ASP A 342 4.49 -12.10 -18.47
N HIS A 343 3.15 -12.06 -18.42
CA HIS A 343 2.40 -10.89 -18.83
C HIS A 343 2.68 -9.68 -17.94
N ILE A 344 2.89 -9.88 -16.63
CA ILE A 344 3.26 -8.78 -15.71
C ILE A 344 4.64 -8.22 -16.06
N LEU A 345 5.64 -9.08 -16.28
CA LEU A 345 6.98 -8.64 -16.69
C LEU A 345 6.93 -7.86 -18.01
N ALA A 346 6.21 -8.38 -19.01
CA ALA A 346 6.02 -7.71 -20.29
C ALA A 346 5.29 -6.37 -20.14
N ALA A 347 4.27 -6.28 -19.27
CA ALA A 347 3.57 -5.03 -19.01
C ALA A 347 4.48 -3.97 -18.36
N LEU A 348 5.33 -4.36 -17.40
CA LEU A 348 6.32 -3.46 -16.79
C LEU A 348 7.32 -2.93 -17.83
N GLU A 349 7.79 -3.78 -18.75
CA GLU A 349 8.65 -3.35 -19.86
C GLU A 349 7.93 -2.38 -20.82
N ARG A 350 6.66 -2.65 -21.16
CA ARG A 350 5.85 -1.77 -22.03
C ARG A 350 5.56 -0.42 -21.37
N ILE A 351 5.34 -0.38 -20.05
CA ILE A 351 5.22 0.87 -19.29
C ILE A 351 6.54 1.66 -19.43
N GLY A 352 7.68 0.97 -19.33
CA GLY A 352 8.99 1.51 -19.66
C GLY A 352 9.63 2.31 -18.52
N GLN A 353 10.35 3.37 -18.87
CA GLN A 353 11.15 4.16 -17.92
C GLN A 353 10.39 4.65 -16.66
N PRO A 354 9.09 4.98 -16.69
CA PRO A 354 8.34 5.31 -15.47
C PRO A 354 8.31 4.19 -14.42
N ALA A 355 8.54 2.92 -14.79
CA ALA A 355 8.63 1.81 -13.85
C ALA A 355 9.97 1.74 -13.11
N LEU A 356 11.01 2.40 -13.66
CA LEU A 356 12.39 2.31 -13.17
C LEU A 356 12.54 2.64 -11.67
N PRO A 357 11.96 3.73 -11.12
CA PRO A 357 12.11 4.04 -9.69
C PRO A 357 11.58 2.92 -8.78
N CYS A 358 10.41 2.35 -9.10
CA CYS A 358 9.82 1.29 -8.29
C CYS A 358 10.63 -0.02 -8.38
N ILE A 359 11.20 -0.34 -9.55
CA ILE A 359 12.06 -1.51 -9.72
C ILE A 359 13.38 -1.31 -8.96
N LEU A 360 13.96 -0.11 -8.98
CA LEU A 360 15.16 0.20 -8.20
C LEU A 360 14.90 0.09 -6.69
N ASP A 361 13.73 0.52 -6.20
CA ASP A 361 13.34 0.32 -4.81
C ASP A 361 13.30 -1.18 -4.45
N VAL A 362 12.75 -2.02 -5.33
CA VAL A 362 12.78 -3.49 -5.13
C VAL A 362 14.23 -4.00 -5.08
N MET A 363 15.10 -3.57 -5.98
CA MET A 363 16.51 -3.98 -5.98
C MET A 363 17.23 -3.55 -4.70
N ALA A 364 16.93 -2.35 -4.18
CA ALA A 364 17.57 -1.81 -3.00
C ALA A 364 17.06 -2.46 -1.71
N PHE A 365 15.75 -2.65 -1.57
CA PHE A 365 15.13 -2.94 -0.27
C PHE A 365 14.58 -4.35 -0.11
N SER A 366 14.23 -5.05 -1.19
CA SER A 366 13.72 -6.42 -1.07
C SER A 366 14.80 -7.39 -0.55
N ARG A 367 14.36 -8.34 0.27
CA ARG A 367 15.11 -9.51 0.74
C ARG A 367 14.86 -10.72 -0.16
N ASN A 368 13.86 -10.66 -1.03
CA ASN A 368 13.52 -11.75 -1.92
C ASN A 368 14.45 -11.75 -3.15
N SER A 369 15.51 -12.56 -3.08
CA SER A 369 16.48 -12.70 -4.17
C SER A 369 15.86 -13.23 -5.47
N ARG A 370 14.85 -14.12 -5.38
CA ARG A 370 14.10 -14.61 -6.56
C ARG A 370 13.36 -13.47 -7.24
N PHE A 371 12.72 -12.60 -6.46
CA PHE A 371 12.00 -11.43 -6.97
C PHE A 371 12.94 -10.43 -7.65
N LYS A 372 14.12 -10.16 -7.07
CA LYS A 372 15.15 -9.33 -7.71
C LYS A 372 15.66 -9.95 -9.01
N LEU A 373 15.96 -11.26 -9.00
CA LEU A 373 16.43 -11.99 -10.19
C LEU A 373 15.42 -11.90 -11.34
N ALA A 374 14.14 -12.08 -11.04
CA ALA A 374 13.06 -11.98 -12.02
C ALA A 374 12.97 -10.61 -12.69
N LEU A 375 13.20 -9.54 -11.94
CA LEU A 375 13.14 -8.17 -12.44
C LEU A 375 14.42 -7.71 -13.15
N ALA A 376 15.49 -8.51 -13.14
CA ALA A 376 16.77 -8.09 -13.72
C ALA A 376 16.68 -7.79 -15.23
N PRO A 377 16.03 -8.63 -16.08
CA PRO A 377 15.84 -8.31 -17.49
C PRO A 377 15.01 -7.03 -17.70
N VAL A 378 13.91 -6.89 -16.96
CA VAL A 378 13.03 -5.71 -17.01
C VAL A 378 13.81 -4.45 -16.64
N LEU A 379 14.61 -4.49 -15.57
CA LEU A 379 15.48 -3.39 -15.15
C LEU A 379 16.47 -3.00 -16.25
N GLY A 380 17.04 -3.98 -16.95
CA GLY A 380 17.91 -3.72 -18.09
C GLY A 380 17.19 -3.01 -19.25
N ALA A 381 15.99 -3.48 -19.59
CA ALA A 381 15.18 -2.90 -20.66
C ALA A 381 14.73 -1.46 -20.34
N VAL A 382 14.19 -1.21 -19.14
CA VAL A 382 13.65 0.11 -18.76
C VAL A 382 14.73 1.07 -18.24
N GLY A 383 15.90 0.54 -17.86
CA GLY A 383 17.00 1.27 -17.24
C GLY A 383 18.09 1.78 -18.20
N ARG A 384 17.89 1.71 -19.52
CA ARG A 384 18.87 2.19 -20.51
C ARG A 384 19.29 3.64 -20.22
N GLY A 385 20.60 3.86 -20.13
CA GLY A 385 21.18 5.17 -19.78
C GLY A 385 21.09 5.54 -18.30
N SER A 386 20.65 4.64 -17.41
CA SER A 386 20.59 4.88 -15.97
C SER A 386 21.83 4.34 -15.24
N PRO A 387 22.61 5.22 -14.58
CA PRO A 387 23.64 4.82 -13.63
C PRO A 387 23.19 3.83 -12.58
N ALA A 388 22.06 4.13 -11.93
CA ALA A 388 21.53 3.33 -10.85
C ALA A 388 21.09 1.93 -11.29
N ALA A 389 20.61 1.75 -12.53
CA ALA A 389 20.22 0.43 -13.03
C ALA A 389 21.44 -0.48 -13.24
N CYS A 390 22.54 0.08 -13.77
CA CYS A 390 23.82 -0.63 -13.88
C CYS A 390 24.34 -1.03 -12.50
N ASP A 391 24.39 -0.08 -11.56
CA ASP A 391 24.90 -0.32 -10.21
C ASP A 391 24.06 -1.38 -9.48
N ALA A 392 22.73 -1.34 -9.63
CA ALA A 392 21.82 -2.31 -9.02
C ALA A 392 22.00 -3.73 -9.59
N LEU A 393 22.17 -3.89 -10.91
CA LEU A 393 22.42 -5.20 -11.52
C LEU A 393 23.80 -5.75 -11.17
N GLU A 394 24.82 -4.89 -11.07
CA GLU A 394 26.15 -5.28 -10.60
C GLU A 394 26.12 -5.78 -9.15
N VAL A 395 25.47 -5.03 -8.25
CA VAL A 395 25.27 -5.45 -6.86
C VAL A 395 24.53 -6.79 -6.81
N LEU A 396 23.42 -6.93 -7.55
CA LEU A 396 22.65 -8.16 -7.58
C LEU A 396 23.50 -9.36 -8.02
N TYR A 397 24.29 -9.22 -9.08
CA TYR A 397 25.19 -10.28 -9.55
C TYR A 397 26.22 -10.70 -8.49
N LEU A 398 26.81 -9.74 -7.79
CA LEU A 398 27.81 -9.98 -6.75
C LEU A 398 27.23 -10.63 -5.50
N GLU A 399 25.95 -10.39 -5.21
CA GLU A 399 25.22 -10.99 -4.08
C GLU A 399 24.71 -12.41 -4.35
N LEU A 400 24.72 -12.88 -5.62
CA LEU A 400 24.24 -14.21 -5.97
C LEU A 400 25.04 -15.32 -5.28
N ASP A 401 24.33 -16.31 -4.73
CA ASP A 401 24.94 -17.54 -4.23
C ASP A 401 25.75 -18.23 -5.35
N LYS A 402 26.80 -18.94 -4.96
CA LYS A 402 27.66 -19.71 -5.88
C LYS A 402 26.91 -20.76 -6.70
N ASN A 403 25.71 -21.16 -6.27
CA ASN A 403 24.86 -22.12 -6.98
C ASN A 403 23.68 -21.47 -7.71
N ALA A 404 23.48 -20.16 -7.55
CA ALA A 404 22.41 -19.45 -8.26
C ALA A 404 22.77 -19.28 -9.74
N ASP A 405 21.77 -19.36 -10.61
CA ASP A 405 21.91 -19.08 -12.03
C ASP A 405 21.94 -17.56 -12.28
N PRO A 406 23.06 -17.00 -12.79
CA PRO A 406 23.17 -15.57 -13.07
C PRO A 406 22.54 -15.14 -14.40
N GLY A 407 21.99 -16.06 -15.21
CA GLY A 407 21.50 -15.79 -16.57
C GLY A 407 20.57 -14.58 -16.68
N LEU A 408 19.58 -14.46 -15.79
CA LEU A 408 18.66 -13.31 -15.79
C LEU A 408 19.37 -11.96 -15.53
N VAL A 409 20.40 -11.95 -14.69
CA VAL A 409 21.20 -10.73 -14.44
C VAL A 409 22.05 -10.38 -15.65
N VAL A 410 22.59 -11.38 -16.32
CA VAL A 410 23.32 -11.21 -17.59
C VAL A 410 22.42 -10.59 -18.65
N LEU A 411 21.21 -11.12 -18.83
CA LEU A 411 20.23 -10.54 -19.77
C LEU A 411 19.93 -9.07 -19.44
N GLY A 412 19.76 -8.73 -18.15
CA GLY A 412 19.59 -7.35 -17.71
C GLY A 412 20.78 -6.45 -18.08
N LEU A 413 22.00 -6.89 -17.79
CA LEU A 413 23.23 -6.13 -18.07
C LEU A 413 23.46 -5.92 -19.57
N ILE A 414 23.10 -6.89 -20.39
CA ILE A 414 23.11 -6.79 -21.85
C ILE A 414 22.05 -5.78 -22.32
N ALA A 415 20.82 -5.91 -21.82
CA ALA A 415 19.70 -5.06 -22.21
C ALA A 415 19.90 -3.58 -21.90
N LEU A 416 20.73 -3.24 -20.90
CA LEU A 416 21.14 -1.86 -20.59
C LEU A 416 21.90 -1.18 -21.74
N GLN A 417 22.66 -1.95 -22.53
CA GLN A 417 23.57 -1.45 -23.57
C GLN A 417 24.53 -0.35 -23.07
N ASP A 418 24.94 -0.43 -21.80
CA ASP A 418 25.81 0.57 -21.16
C ASP A 418 27.28 0.17 -21.23
N LYS A 419 28.14 1.06 -21.74
CA LYS A 419 29.59 0.82 -21.84
C LYS A 419 30.26 0.53 -20.48
N ARG A 420 29.67 0.98 -19.37
CA ARG A 420 30.16 0.71 -18.01
C ARG A 420 30.07 -0.77 -17.63
N THR A 421 29.19 -1.55 -18.25
CA THR A 421 29.06 -2.99 -17.95
C THR A 421 30.13 -3.84 -18.64
N VAL A 422 30.85 -3.30 -19.65
CA VAL A 422 31.83 -4.05 -20.46
C VAL A 422 32.91 -4.76 -19.62
N PRO A 423 33.56 -4.13 -18.61
CA PRO A 423 34.54 -4.82 -17.78
C PRO A 423 33.92 -5.99 -17.01
N LEU A 424 32.71 -5.80 -16.47
CA LEU A 424 31.98 -6.83 -15.73
C LEU A 424 31.59 -7.99 -16.65
N LEU A 425 30.99 -7.71 -17.81
CA LEU A 425 30.62 -8.71 -18.81
C LEU A 425 31.82 -9.54 -19.27
N LYS A 426 32.98 -8.91 -19.49
CA LYS A 426 34.23 -9.64 -19.82
C LYS A 426 34.69 -10.54 -18.67
N ALA A 427 34.59 -10.08 -17.42
CA ALA A 427 34.93 -10.89 -16.26
C ALA A 427 33.97 -12.07 -16.09
N MET A 428 32.67 -11.85 -16.36
CA MET A 428 31.61 -12.87 -16.29
C MET A 428 31.88 -14.06 -17.20
N LEU A 429 32.51 -13.90 -18.38
CA LEU A 429 32.85 -15.03 -19.26
C LEU A 429 33.72 -16.12 -18.58
N GLN A 430 34.39 -15.79 -17.47
CA GLN A 430 35.16 -16.73 -16.66
C GLN A 430 34.32 -17.43 -15.58
N ASP A 431 33.09 -16.98 -15.33
CA ASP A 431 32.18 -17.57 -14.36
C ASP A 431 31.68 -18.94 -14.84
N ARG A 432 31.90 -19.96 -14.01
CA ARG A 432 31.52 -21.35 -14.29
C ARG A 432 30.02 -21.61 -14.14
N ARG A 433 29.28 -20.68 -13.50
CA ARG A 433 27.82 -20.76 -13.36
C ARG A 433 27.10 -20.51 -14.69
N LEU A 434 27.71 -19.73 -15.59
CA LEU A 434 27.11 -19.39 -16.87
C LEU A 434 26.99 -20.59 -17.80
N SER A 435 25.80 -20.72 -18.39
CA SER A 435 25.53 -21.66 -19.47
C SER A 435 26.28 -21.27 -20.76
N PHE A 436 26.24 -22.16 -21.74
CA PHE A 436 26.75 -21.84 -23.08
C PHE A 436 25.98 -20.67 -23.72
N ILE A 437 24.66 -20.60 -23.48
CA ILE A 437 23.79 -19.55 -24.03
C ILE A 437 24.22 -18.19 -23.47
N ASP A 438 24.32 -18.07 -22.15
CA ASP A 438 24.71 -16.79 -21.51
C ASP A 438 26.06 -16.27 -22.03
N ARG A 439 27.02 -17.17 -22.27
CA ARG A 439 28.34 -16.81 -22.81
C ARG A 439 28.26 -16.33 -24.26
N SER A 440 27.35 -16.88 -25.06
CA SER A 440 27.09 -16.42 -26.43
C SER A 440 26.50 -15.01 -26.40
N GLU A 441 25.44 -14.82 -25.61
CA GLU A 441 24.75 -13.53 -25.43
C GLU A 441 25.71 -12.43 -24.99
N ILE A 442 26.58 -12.71 -24.00
CA ILE A 442 27.61 -11.75 -23.55
C ILE A 442 28.57 -11.41 -24.69
N SER A 443 28.99 -12.41 -25.47
CA SER A 443 29.98 -12.20 -26.54
C SER A 443 29.41 -11.36 -27.68
N GLU A 444 28.15 -11.59 -28.04
CA GLU A 444 27.40 -10.81 -29.03
C GLU A 444 27.20 -9.36 -28.55
N ALA A 445 26.71 -9.18 -27.32
CA ALA A 445 26.53 -7.86 -26.72
C ALA A 445 27.84 -7.05 -26.64
N LEU A 446 28.96 -7.70 -26.31
CA LEU A 446 30.28 -7.06 -26.26
C LEU A 446 30.78 -6.59 -27.63
N ALA A 447 30.39 -7.28 -28.71
CA ALA A 447 30.68 -6.86 -30.08
C ALA A 447 29.84 -5.62 -30.45
N GLU A 448 28.53 -5.66 -30.18
CA GLU A 448 27.61 -4.55 -30.46
C GLU A 448 28.01 -3.26 -29.73
N ILE A 449 28.36 -3.34 -28.44
CA ILE A 449 28.76 -2.17 -27.65
C ILE A 449 30.09 -1.57 -28.17
N GLN A 450 30.99 -2.40 -28.71
CA GLN A 450 32.25 -1.95 -29.30
C GLN A 450 32.06 -1.28 -30.65
N ASP A 451 31.20 -1.83 -31.52
CA ASP A 451 30.91 -1.26 -32.84
C ASP A 451 30.22 0.11 -32.70
N CYS A 452 29.27 0.26 -31.77
CA CYS A 452 28.68 1.58 -31.45
C CYS A 452 29.66 2.61 -30.87
N ALA A 453 30.87 2.20 -30.44
CA ALA A 453 31.91 3.10 -29.98
C ALA A 453 32.88 3.53 -31.09
N ALA A 454 32.92 2.80 -32.21
CA ALA A 454 33.76 3.14 -33.36
C ALA A 454 33.08 4.16 -34.30
N ASP A 455 31.73 4.24 -34.24
CA ASP A 455 30.90 5.11 -35.10
C ASP A 455 30.52 6.47 -34.48
N ALA A 456 30.97 6.77 -33.25
CA ALA A 456 30.72 8.02 -32.52
C ALA A 456 32.02 8.79 -32.24
#